data_AF-A0AAD9P788-F1
#
_entry.id   AF-A0AAD9P788-F1
#
_cell.length_a   1.000
_cell.length_b   1.000
_cell.length_c   1.000
_cell.angle_alpha   90.00
_cell.angle_beta   90.00
_cell.angle_gamma   90.00
#
_symmetry.space_group_name_H-M   'P 1'
#
loop_
_entity.id
_entity.type
_entity.pdbx_description
1 polymer ?
#
loop_
_entity_poly.entity_id
_entity_poly.type
_entity_poly.pdbx_seq_one_letter_code
_entity_poly.pdbx_strand_id
1 'polypeptide(L)'
;MSTVKGRNWDPNKMFDVSPEEMRAIQERAEMRNAMRKEFQKKISNPYRGVGGYTFDPAVQRFLSMRANHWEQFKASPKNFGFVFAVVVLPMVGMWYAMDKAKTELEYKCRTGQIAYKDRLWKFV
;
A
#
# COMPACT_ATOMS: atom_id res chain seq x y z
N MET A 1 -14.01 -2.59 -6.32
CA MET A 1 -14.77 -3.38 -5.33
C MET A 1 -14.72 -4.83 -5.77
N SER A 2 -13.74 -5.58 -5.26
CA SER A 2 -13.62 -7.02 -5.50
C SER A 2 -14.68 -7.73 -4.68
N THR A 3 -15.75 -8.16 -5.34
CA THR A 3 -16.74 -9.06 -4.78
C THR A 3 -16.06 -10.40 -4.52
N VAL A 4 -15.81 -10.72 -3.25
CA VAL A 4 -15.53 -12.10 -2.83
C VAL A 4 -16.83 -12.86 -3.03
N LYS A 5 -16.97 -13.48 -4.20
CA LYS A 5 -18.12 -14.33 -4.53
C LYS A 5 -18.04 -15.56 -3.61
N GLY A 6 -19.08 -15.78 -2.83
CA GLY A 6 -19.23 -17.01 -2.04
C GLY A 6 -19.04 -18.24 -2.94
N ARG A 7 -18.59 -19.35 -2.35
CA ARG A 7 -18.50 -20.63 -3.08
C ARG A 7 -19.88 -20.99 -3.61
N ASN A 8 -20.09 -20.79 -4.91
CA ASN A 8 -21.29 -21.21 -5.62
C ASN A 8 -21.12 -22.68 -6.03
N TRP A 9 -21.20 -23.57 -5.04
CA TRP A 9 -21.28 -25.02 -5.27
C TRP A 9 -22.69 -25.33 -5.78
N ASP A 10 -22.79 -25.81 -7.03
CA ASP A 10 -24.06 -26.19 -7.65
C ASP A 10 -24.08 -27.72 -7.80
N PRO A 11 -24.84 -28.45 -6.95
CA PRO A 11 -24.77 -29.91 -6.88
C PRO A 11 -25.23 -30.62 -8.16
N ASN A 12 -25.84 -29.90 -9.11
CA ASN A 12 -26.29 -30.43 -10.40
C ASN A 12 -25.26 -30.24 -11.53
N LYS A 13 -24.11 -29.62 -11.25
CA LYS A 13 -23.03 -29.43 -12.24
C LYS A 13 -21.90 -30.41 -11.96
N MET A 14 -21.38 -31.05 -13.02
CA MET A 14 -20.24 -31.97 -12.93
C MET A 14 -18.91 -31.25 -12.65
N PHE A 15 -18.81 -29.98 -13.06
CA PHE A 15 -17.67 -29.11 -12.74
C PHE A 15 -18.20 -27.76 -12.27
N ASP A 16 -17.64 -27.25 -11.17
CA ASP A 16 -17.94 -25.90 -10.64
C ASP A 16 -17.45 -24.77 -11.56
N VAL A 17 -16.68 -25.12 -12.59
CA VAL A 17 -15.86 -24.23 -13.40
C VAL A 17 -16.22 -24.41 -14.86
N SER A 18 -16.41 -23.32 -15.59
CA SER A 18 -16.66 -23.35 -17.03
C SER A 18 -15.45 -23.94 -17.80
N PRO A 19 -15.64 -24.49 -19.02
CA PRO A 19 -14.53 -25.03 -19.80
C PRO A 19 -13.42 -24.00 -20.07
N GLU A 20 -13.77 -22.73 -20.26
CA GLU A 20 -12.80 -21.64 -20.45
C GLU A 20 -11.99 -21.36 -19.17
N GLU A 21 -12.65 -21.32 -18.01
CA GLU A 21 -11.97 -21.14 -16.73
C GLU A 21 -11.09 -22.35 -16.40
N MET A 22 -11.51 -23.57 -16.75
CA MET A 22 -10.70 -24.78 -16.57
C MET A 22 -9.42 -24.71 -17.41
N ARG A 23 -9.51 -24.26 -18.68
CA ARG A 23 -8.34 -24.00 -19.53
C ARG A 23 -7.41 -22.95 -18.93
N ALA A 24 -7.96 -21.83 -18.46
CA ALA A 24 -7.17 -20.78 -17.81
C ALA A 24 -6.48 -21.27 -16.51
N ILE A 25 -7.12 -22.15 -15.73
CA ILE A 25 -6.51 -22.78 -14.56
C ILE A 25 -5.35 -23.69 -14.98
N GLN A 26 -5.55 -24.48 -16.03
CA GLN A 26 -4.53 -25.38 -16.55
C GLN A 26 -3.31 -24.60 -17.07
N GLU A 27 -3.52 -23.56 -17.88
CA GLU A 27 -2.44 -22.70 -18.39
C GLU A 27 -1.65 -22.04 -17.23
N ARG A 28 -2.34 -21.56 -16.18
CA ARG A 28 -1.68 -21.02 -14.98
C ARG A 28 -0.89 -22.07 -14.21
N ALA A 29 -1.41 -23.30 -14.12
CA ALA A 29 -0.72 -24.41 -13.47
C ALA A 29 0.53 -24.80 -14.25
N GLU A 30 0.46 -24.84 -15.58
CA GLU A 30 1.58 -25.10 -16.48
C GLU A 30 2.67 -24.04 -16.35
N MET A 31 2.32 -22.74 -16.38
CA MET A 31 3.27 -21.65 -16.14
C MET A 31 3.95 -21.76 -14.77
N ARG A 32 3.19 -22.08 -13.71
CA ARG A 32 3.74 -22.26 -12.36
C ARG A 32 4.70 -23.45 -12.29
N ASN A 33 4.34 -24.55 -12.92
CA ASN A 33 5.16 -25.76 -12.97
C ASN A 33 6.46 -25.51 -13.75
N ALA A 34 6.41 -24.76 -14.85
CA ALA A 34 7.59 -24.34 -15.60
C ALA A 34 8.55 -23.51 -14.74
N MET A 35 8.06 -22.45 -14.07
CA MET A 35 8.88 -21.61 -13.18
C MET A 35 9.47 -22.42 -12.01
N ARG A 36 8.68 -23.32 -11.41
CA ARG A 36 9.15 -24.20 -10.33
C ARG A 36 10.25 -25.15 -10.82
N LYS A 37 10.11 -25.71 -12.02
CA LYS A 37 11.11 -26.59 -12.63
C LYS A 37 12.43 -25.85 -12.86
N GLU A 38 12.38 -24.61 -13.36
CA GLU A 38 13.57 -23.77 -13.52
C GLU A 38 14.26 -23.47 -12.19
N PHE A 39 13.48 -23.11 -11.16
CA PHE A 39 14.00 -22.85 -9.82
C PHE A 39 14.65 -24.09 -9.21
N GLN A 40 13.98 -25.25 -9.32
CA GLN A 40 14.52 -26.52 -8.85
C GLN A 40 15.84 -26.85 -9.55
N LYS A 41 15.93 -26.67 -10.87
CA LYS A 41 17.18 -26.88 -11.63
C LYS A 41 18.33 -25.99 -11.11
N LYS A 42 18.05 -24.73 -10.77
CA LYS A 42 19.06 -23.80 -10.26
C LYS A 42 19.50 -24.15 -8.83
N ILE A 43 18.57 -24.56 -7.97
CA ILE A 43 18.87 -24.84 -6.55
C ILE A 43 19.51 -26.23 -6.36
N SER A 44 19.12 -27.22 -7.16
CA SER A 44 19.65 -28.58 -7.08
C SER A 44 21.00 -28.75 -7.76
N ASN A 45 21.52 -27.72 -8.45
CA ASN A 45 22.82 -27.78 -9.10
C ASN A 45 23.96 -27.78 -8.05
N PRO A 46 24.79 -28.84 -7.96
CA PRO A 46 25.88 -28.94 -6.99
C PRO A 46 27.01 -27.92 -7.26
N TYR A 47 27.12 -27.40 -8.47
CA TYR A 47 28.16 -26.44 -8.87
C TYR A 47 27.73 -24.97 -8.72
N ARG A 48 26.66 -24.68 -7.98
CA ARG A 48 26.07 -23.33 -7.86
C ARG A 48 26.86 -22.33 -6.98
N GLY A 49 28.08 -22.68 -6.56
CA GLY A 49 28.89 -21.90 -5.63
C GLY A 49 28.39 -22.02 -4.18
N VAL A 50 29.30 -21.98 -3.20
CA VAL A 50 28.95 -22.05 -1.78
C VAL A 50 28.37 -20.70 -1.35
N GLY A 51 27.09 -20.66 -0.95
CA GLY A 51 26.50 -19.51 -0.25
C GLY A 51 25.80 -18.44 -1.09
N GLY A 52 25.56 -18.65 -2.39
CA GLY A 52 24.84 -17.69 -3.24
C GLY A 52 23.31 -17.80 -3.17
N TYR A 53 22.62 -16.65 -3.19
CA TYR A 53 21.16 -16.59 -3.43
C TYR A 53 20.87 -16.83 -4.92
N THR A 54 19.83 -17.61 -5.21
CA THR A 54 19.36 -17.80 -6.60
C THR A 54 18.71 -16.51 -7.08
N PHE A 55 19.27 -15.92 -8.14
CA PHE A 55 18.72 -14.71 -8.74
C PHE A 55 17.34 -14.97 -9.38
N ASP A 56 16.34 -14.19 -8.96
CA ASP A 56 14.98 -14.18 -9.52
C ASP A 56 14.74 -12.90 -10.34
N PRO A 57 14.59 -13.01 -11.68
CA PRO A 57 14.33 -11.85 -12.53
C PRO A 57 12.97 -11.19 -12.24
N ALA A 58 11.98 -11.93 -11.75
CA ALA A 58 10.67 -11.36 -11.43
C ALA A 58 10.76 -10.43 -10.22
N VAL A 59 11.51 -10.83 -9.18
CA VAL A 59 11.78 -9.99 -8.02
C VAL A 59 12.60 -8.77 -8.42
N GLN A 60 13.66 -8.93 -9.23
CA GLN A 60 14.42 -7.77 -9.71
C GLN A 60 13.53 -6.80 -10.48
N ARG A 61 12.66 -7.29 -11.37
CA ARG A 61 11.76 -6.43 -12.15
C ARG A 61 10.78 -5.67 -11.26
N PHE A 62 10.27 -6.30 -10.22
CA PHE A 62 9.39 -5.64 -9.25
C PHE A 62 10.14 -4.54 -8.50
N LEU A 63 11.36 -4.83 -8.04
CA LEU A 63 12.21 -3.85 -7.36
C LEU A 63 12.61 -2.69 -8.28
N SER A 64 12.98 -2.97 -9.53
CA SER A 64 13.34 -1.94 -10.51
C SER A 64 12.16 -1.04 -10.86
N MET A 65 10.95 -1.61 -10.96
CA MET A 65 9.73 -0.81 -11.16
C MET A 65 9.44 0.12 -9.98
N ARG A 66 9.69 -0.34 -8.74
CA ARG A 66 9.58 0.51 -7.55
C ARG A 66 10.64 1.59 -7.50
N ALA A 67 11.87 1.29 -7.88
CA ALA A 67 12.94 2.28 -7.96
C ALA A 67 12.61 3.37 -9.00
N ASN A 68 12.12 2.97 -10.18
CA ASN A 68 11.84 3.87 -11.29
C ASN A 68 10.38 4.38 -11.32
N HIS A 69 9.69 4.38 -10.18
CA HIS A 69 8.29 4.79 -10.11
C HIS A 69 8.07 6.26 -10.53
N TRP A 70 9.08 7.11 -10.35
CA TRP A 70 9.02 8.53 -10.72
C TRP A 70 8.96 8.73 -12.24
N GLU A 71 9.72 7.95 -13.02
CA GLU A 71 9.71 8.02 -14.48
C GLU A 71 8.38 7.59 -15.09
N GLN A 72 7.64 6.73 -14.38
CA GLN A 72 6.34 6.21 -14.79
C GLN A 72 5.17 7.06 -14.29
N PHE A 73 5.44 8.10 -13.49
CA PHE A 73 4.41 8.94 -12.92
C PHE A 73 3.69 9.74 -14.00
N LYS A 74 2.35 9.75 -13.93
CA LYS A 74 1.49 10.58 -14.78
C LYS A 74 0.72 11.55 -13.91
N ALA A 75 0.80 12.84 -14.25
CA ALA A 75 0.00 13.87 -13.61
C ALA A 75 -1.48 13.69 -13.99
N SER A 76 -2.22 12.96 -13.15
CA SER A 76 -3.65 12.72 -13.27
C SER A 76 -4.40 13.49 -12.17
N PRO A 77 -5.62 14.00 -12.42
CA PRO A 77 -6.43 14.65 -11.39
C PRO A 77 -6.64 13.79 -10.13
N LYS A 78 -6.71 12.46 -10.30
CA LYS A 78 -6.81 11.52 -9.17
C LYS A 78 -5.56 11.53 -8.28
N ASN A 79 -4.38 11.55 -8.91
CA ASN A 79 -3.10 11.58 -8.18
C ASN A 79 -2.92 12.92 -7.47
N PHE A 80 -3.31 14.03 -8.12
CA PHE A 80 -3.30 15.35 -7.50
C PHE A 80 -4.24 15.41 -6.29
N GLY A 81 -5.48 14.92 -6.42
CA GLY A 81 -6.43 14.88 -5.31
C GLY A 81 -5.92 14.07 -4.12
N PHE A 82 -5.23 12.95 -4.37
CA PHE A 82 -4.59 12.15 -3.32
C PHE A 82 -3.48 12.93 -2.60
N VAL A 83 -2.56 13.54 -3.35
CA VAL A 83 -1.47 14.35 -2.78
C VAL A 83 -2.03 15.52 -1.98
N PHE A 84 -3.03 16.23 -2.50
CA PHE A 84 -3.68 17.34 -1.81
C PHE A 84 -4.31 16.89 -0.48
N ALA A 85 -5.05 15.77 -0.48
CA ALA A 85 -5.71 15.24 0.70
C ALA A 85 -4.72 14.73 1.76
N VAL A 86 -3.61 14.11 1.35
CA VAL A 86 -2.64 13.52 2.28
C VAL A 86 -1.61 14.54 2.79
N VAL A 87 -1.31 15.56 1.99
CA VAL A 87 -0.23 16.52 2.31
C VAL A 87 -0.82 17.86 2.74
N VAL A 88 -1.64 18.49 1.90
CA VAL A 88 -2.11 19.87 2.13
C VAL A 88 -3.18 19.92 3.22
N LEU A 89 -4.16 19.02 3.18
CA LEU A 89 -5.26 19.00 4.14
C LEU A 89 -4.78 18.88 5.60
N PRO A 90 -3.92 17.92 5.99
CA PRO A 90 -3.47 17.84 7.38
C PRO A 90 -2.60 19.03 7.79
N MET A 91 -1.80 19.62 6.89
CA MET A 91 -1.06 20.83 7.20
C MET A 91 -1.97 22.01 7.53
N VAL A 92 -2.98 22.26 6.69
CA VAL A 92 -3.96 23.33 6.92
C VAL A 92 -4.81 23.04 8.15
N GLY A 93 -5.21 21.78 8.34
CA GLY A 93 -5.98 21.33 9.51
C GLY A 93 -5.23 21.55 10.83
N MET A 94 -3.94 21.19 10.88
CA MET A 94 -3.09 21.42 12.05
C MET A 94 -2.90 22.91 12.31
N TRP A 95 -2.61 23.70 11.27
CA TRP A 95 -2.49 25.15 11.39
C TRP A 95 -3.75 25.78 11.98
N TYR A 96 -4.92 25.43 11.45
CA TYR A 96 -6.21 25.96 11.92
C TYR A 96 -6.50 25.54 13.36
N ALA A 97 -6.23 24.28 13.72
CA ALA A 97 -6.43 23.80 15.08
C ALA A 97 -5.53 24.55 16.10
N MET A 98 -4.27 24.80 15.74
CA MET A 98 -3.34 25.55 16.57
C MET A 98 -3.74 27.02 16.71
N ASP A 99 -4.14 27.67 15.62
CA ASP A 99 -4.57 29.08 15.64
C ASP A 99 -5.84 29.29 16.48
N LYS A 100 -6.81 28.38 16.34
CA LYS A 100 -8.02 28.38 17.16
C LYS A 100 -7.69 28.17 18.64
N ALA A 101 -6.85 27.20 18.96
CA ALA A 101 -6.44 26.93 20.35
C ALA A 101 -5.71 28.13 20.98
N LYS A 102 -4.84 28.79 20.21
CA LYS A 102 -4.14 30.01 20.63
C LYS A 102 -5.13 31.15 20.90
N THR A 103 -6.03 31.43 19.97
CA THR A 103 -7.00 32.52 20.09
C THR A 103 -7.97 32.29 21.27
N GLU A 104 -8.41 31.05 21.47
CA GLU A 104 -9.27 30.68 22.59
C GLU A 104 -8.55 30.83 23.94
N LEU A 105 -7.27 30.43 24.01
CA LEU A 105 -6.44 30.62 25.20
C LEU A 105 -6.24 32.10 25.52
N GLU A 106 -5.92 32.92 24.52
CA GLU A 106 -5.76 34.37 24.69
C GLU A 106 -7.05 35.02 25.18
N TYR A 107 -8.20 34.64 24.61
CA TYR A 107 -9.52 35.13 25.04
C TYR A 107 -9.82 34.78 26.51
N LYS A 108 -9.60 33.53 26.91
CA LYS A 108 -9.79 33.06 28.29
C LYS A 108 -8.85 33.76 29.28
N CYS A 109 -7.62 34.05 28.85
CA CYS A 109 -6.66 34.81 29.63
C CYS A 109 -7.07 36.28 29.82
N ARG A 110 -7.62 36.94 28.78
CA ARG A 110 -8.07 38.34 28.82
C ARG A 110 -9.35 38.54 29.63
N THR A 111 -10.28 37.60 29.56
CA THR A 111 -11.55 37.62 30.30
C THR A 111 -11.40 37.19 31.76
N GLY A 112 -10.22 36.74 32.17
CA GLY A 112 -9.95 36.31 33.55
C GLY A 112 -10.54 34.93 33.91
N GLN A 113 -11.04 34.17 32.93
CA GLN A 113 -11.55 32.81 33.14
C GLN A 113 -10.45 31.84 33.59
N ILE A 114 -9.19 32.10 33.21
CA ILE A 114 -8.02 31.35 33.66
C ILE A 114 -7.22 32.19 34.64
N ALA A 115 -7.11 31.71 35.89
CA ALA A 115 -6.29 32.32 36.92
C ALA A 115 -4.81 32.32 36.51
N TYR A 116 -4.07 33.36 36.90
CA TYR A 116 -2.67 33.52 36.49
C TYR A 116 -1.77 32.33 36.89
N LYS A 117 -2.06 31.70 38.03
CA LYS A 117 -1.33 30.51 38.54
C LYS A 117 -1.41 29.29 37.61
N ASP A 118 -2.53 29.14 36.89
CA ASP A 118 -2.86 27.95 36.09
C ASP A 118 -2.40 28.08 34.62
N ARG A 119 -1.71 29.17 34.28
CA ARG A 119 -1.15 29.41 32.95
C ARG A 119 0.15 28.62 32.77
N LEU A 120 0.20 27.80 31.72
CA LEU A 120 1.36 26.96 31.38
C LEU A 120 2.60 27.79 31.02
N TRP A 121 2.44 28.91 30.31
CA TRP A 121 3.54 29.78 29.86
C TRP A 121 3.41 31.17 30.48
N LYS A 122 3.86 31.31 31.72
CA LYS A 122 3.72 32.55 32.52
C LYS A 122 4.98 33.41 32.58
N PHE A 123 6.14 32.87 32.23
CA PHE A 123 7.47 33.50 32.40
C PHE A 123 8.36 33.46 31.14
N VAL A 124 7.76 33.21 29.98
CA VAL A 124 8.45 33.25 28.68
C VAL A 124 7.81 34.34 27.84
#